data_AF-A0A1E5A2W8-F1
#
_entry.id   AF-A0A1E5A2W8-F1
#
_cell.length_a   1.000
_cell.length_b   1.000
_cell.length_c   1.000
_cell.angle_alpha   90.00
_cell.angle_beta   90.00
_cell.angle_gamma   90.00
#
_symmetry.space_group_name_H-M   'P 1'
#
loop_
_entity.id
_entity.type
_entity.pdbx_description
1 polymer ?
#
loop_
_entity_poly.entity_id
_entity_poly.type
_entity_poly.pdbx_seq_one_letter_code
_entity_poly.pdbx_strand_id
1 'polypeptide(L)'
;MPYLDEAAGKALLKPYGLNIPAGVHGSVETILAEADTPGYPLAIKLLNANLAHKNHAGAVQLNIQSREGVEQAINTIKANVNAYDASLATDSFLAECMVAQPRAEFIVGVKQEPGLGHALIIGRGGTAVEELRDYALLLLPASVQQIKTAVSGLAITQNLRLDGAAQSALVSAVQAIAAFAQDQREQLVELDVNPLILETDGSVTAVDALVRMKV
;
A
#
# COMPACT_ATOMS: atom_id res chain seq x y z
N MET A 1 -19.16 1.26 6.32
CA MET A 1 -18.12 2.17 6.80
C MET A 1 -17.18 2.41 5.64
N PRO A 2 -17.08 3.65 5.12
CA PRO A 2 -16.29 3.90 3.92
C PRO A 2 -14.80 3.70 4.20
N TYR A 3 -14.07 3.26 3.18
CA TYR A 3 -12.62 3.30 3.20
C TYR A 3 -12.15 4.75 3.06
N LEU A 4 -10.98 5.06 3.63
CA LEU A 4 -10.25 6.27 3.26
C LEU A 4 -9.74 6.11 1.82
N ASP A 5 -9.62 7.21 1.08
CA ASP A 5 -8.84 7.16 -0.15
C ASP A 5 -7.36 6.85 0.16
N GLU A 6 -6.66 6.32 -0.85
CA GLU A 6 -5.30 5.82 -0.68
C GLU A 6 -4.31 6.92 -0.27
N ALA A 7 -4.50 8.16 -0.74
CA ALA A 7 -3.62 9.27 -0.38
C ALA A 7 -3.75 9.60 1.12
N ALA A 8 -4.98 9.65 1.63
CA ALA A 8 -5.26 9.82 3.05
C ALA A 8 -4.73 8.64 3.88
N GLY A 9 -4.94 7.40 3.42
CA GLY A 9 -4.44 6.18 4.08
C GLY A 9 -2.92 6.20 4.25
N LYS A 10 -2.17 6.49 3.18
CA LYS A 10 -0.71 6.61 3.23
C LYS A 10 -0.23 7.77 4.09
N ALA A 11 -0.91 8.92 4.06
CA ALA A 11 -0.56 10.07 4.87
C ALA A 11 -0.63 9.79 6.39
N LEU A 12 -1.55 8.91 6.83
CA LEU A 12 -1.65 8.48 8.23
C LEU A 12 -0.46 7.64 8.71
N LEU A 13 0.21 6.93 7.80
CA LEU A 13 1.32 6.02 8.11
C LEU A 13 2.67 6.76 8.19
N LYS A 14 2.81 7.89 7.49
CA LYS A 14 4.05 8.67 7.43
C LYS A 14 4.56 9.14 8.81
N PRO A 15 3.72 9.65 9.74
CA PRO A 15 4.16 10.03 11.09
C PRO A 15 4.72 8.87 11.93
N TYR A 16 4.36 7.63 11.59
CA TYR A 16 4.87 6.41 12.24
C TYR A 16 6.22 5.96 11.68
N GLY A 17 6.76 6.66 10.67
CA GLY A 17 8.06 6.36 10.08
C GLY A 17 8.01 5.46 8.85
N LEU A 18 6.83 5.23 8.25
CA LEU A 18 6.75 4.56 6.95
C LEU A 18 7.12 5.53 5.82
N ASN A 19 8.01 5.08 4.93
CA ASN A 19 8.19 5.74 3.65
C ASN A 19 6.98 5.45 2.77
N ILE A 20 6.58 6.47 2.02
CA ILE A 20 5.54 6.39 0.99
C ILE A 20 6.09 7.05 -0.28
N PRO A 21 5.64 6.62 -1.47
CA PRO A 21 6.05 7.27 -2.71
C PRO A 21 5.78 8.78 -2.69
N ALA A 22 6.67 9.56 -3.31
CA ALA A 22 6.35 10.94 -3.61
C ALA A 22 5.21 10.97 -4.62
N GLY A 23 4.24 11.84 -4.41
CA GLY A 23 3.06 11.88 -5.26
C GLY A 23 2.23 13.14 -5.08
N VAL A 24 1.39 13.39 -6.07
CA VAL A 24 0.38 14.45 -6.09
C VAL A 24 -0.98 13.80 -6.28
N HIS A 25 -2.01 14.34 -5.63
CA HIS A 25 -3.37 13.84 -5.75
C HIS A 25 -4.36 14.98 -5.88
N GLY A 26 -5.47 14.72 -6.56
CA GLY A 26 -6.53 15.70 -6.74
C GLY A 26 -7.28 15.50 -8.04
N SER A 27 -7.88 16.59 -8.53
CA SER A 27 -8.61 16.62 -9.80
C SER A 27 -7.74 16.24 -10.99
N VAL A 28 -8.37 15.93 -12.13
CA VAL A 28 -7.64 15.70 -13.40
C VAL A 28 -6.77 16.90 -13.75
N GLU A 29 -7.28 18.11 -13.56
CA GLU A 29 -6.57 19.36 -13.82
C GLU A 29 -5.33 19.49 -12.91
N THR A 30 -5.46 19.14 -11.63
CA THR A 30 -4.35 19.11 -10.67
C THR A 30 -3.28 18.11 -11.11
N ILE A 31 -3.68 16.88 -11.46
CA ILE A 31 -2.73 15.86 -11.89
C ILE A 31 -1.99 16.27 -13.16
N LEU A 32 -2.68 16.79 -14.17
CA LEU A 32 -2.02 17.22 -15.41
C LEU A 32 -1.07 18.40 -15.21
N ALA A 33 -1.33 19.25 -14.22
CA ALA A 33 -0.45 20.37 -13.87
C ALA A 33 0.79 19.94 -13.07
N GLU A 34 0.65 18.97 -12.17
CA GLU A 34 1.66 18.67 -11.13
C GLU A 34 2.32 17.29 -11.26
N ALA A 35 1.90 16.43 -12.20
CA ALA A 35 2.42 15.06 -12.33
C ALA A 35 3.94 14.97 -12.59
N ASP A 36 4.59 16.03 -13.07
CA ASP A 36 6.05 16.03 -13.26
C ASP A 36 6.81 16.19 -11.93
N THR A 37 6.15 16.69 -10.87
CA THR A 37 6.81 16.99 -9.58
C THR A 37 7.36 15.74 -8.88
N PRO A 38 6.64 14.60 -8.82
CA PRO A 38 7.19 13.37 -8.21
C PRO A 38 8.32 12.71 -9.02
N GLY A 39 8.40 12.96 -10.32
CA GLY A 39 9.35 12.33 -11.24
C GLY A 39 8.90 10.97 -11.79
N TYR A 40 9.30 10.69 -13.03
CA TYR A 40 8.94 9.48 -13.78
C TYR A 40 9.88 8.28 -13.47
N PRO A 41 9.43 7.03 -13.65
CA PRO A 41 8.09 6.64 -14.10
C PRO A 41 7.02 6.78 -13.01
N LEU A 42 5.79 7.10 -13.43
CA LEU A 42 4.65 7.28 -12.53
C LEU A 42 3.70 6.08 -12.56
N ALA A 43 3.04 5.86 -11.43
CA ALA A 43 1.79 5.13 -11.31
C ALA A 43 0.63 6.14 -11.21
N ILE A 44 -0.39 5.97 -12.05
CA ILE A 44 -1.63 6.75 -12.02
C ILE A 44 -2.75 5.86 -11.49
N LYS A 45 -3.38 6.28 -10.40
CA LYS A 45 -4.41 5.50 -9.69
C LYS A 45 -5.67 6.33 -9.51
N LEU A 46 -6.84 5.73 -9.69
CA LEU A 46 -8.09 6.37 -9.31
C LEU A 46 -8.22 6.42 -7.78
N LEU A 47 -8.64 7.57 -7.26
CA LEU A 47 -9.04 7.73 -5.87
C LEU A 47 -10.57 7.69 -5.77
N ASN A 48 -11.09 6.53 -5.39
CA ASN A 48 -12.52 6.36 -5.14
C ASN A 48 -12.72 5.41 -3.96
N ALA A 49 -13.33 5.90 -2.88
CA ALA A 49 -13.56 5.15 -1.64
C ALA A 49 -14.49 3.93 -1.80
N ASN A 50 -15.32 3.92 -2.87
CA ASN A 50 -16.19 2.78 -3.21
C ASN A 50 -15.48 1.73 -4.08
N LEU A 51 -14.22 1.97 -4.48
CA LEU A 51 -13.41 1.06 -5.27
C LEU A 51 -12.16 0.63 -4.49
N ALA A 52 -12.34 -0.29 -3.54
CA ALA A 52 -11.25 -0.82 -2.72
C ALA A 52 -10.24 -1.66 -3.51
N HIS A 53 -10.70 -2.51 -4.45
CA HIS A 53 -9.83 -3.36 -5.27
C HIS A 53 -9.67 -2.82 -6.70
N LYS A 54 -8.83 -1.79 -6.83
CA LYS A 54 -8.63 -0.98 -8.06
C LYS A 54 -8.16 -1.78 -9.28
N ASN A 55 -7.34 -2.80 -9.06
CA ASN A 55 -6.73 -3.58 -10.14
C ASN A 55 -7.77 -4.30 -11.02
N HIS A 56 -8.84 -4.83 -10.42
CA HIS A 56 -9.88 -5.53 -11.18
C HIS A 56 -10.72 -4.62 -12.07
N ALA A 57 -10.87 -3.34 -11.69
CA ALA A 57 -11.60 -2.35 -12.48
C ALA A 57 -10.71 -1.61 -13.50
N GLY A 58 -9.43 -2.00 -13.64
CA GLY A 58 -8.48 -1.29 -14.50
C GLY A 58 -8.22 0.16 -14.05
N ALA A 59 -8.35 0.42 -12.74
CA ALA A 59 -8.27 1.75 -12.15
C ALA A 59 -6.85 2.18 -11.75
N VAL A 60 -5.85 1.46 -12.24
CA VAL A 60 -4.42 1.73 -12.07
C VAL A 60 -3.74 1.59 -13.43
N GLN A 61 -2.86 2.53 -13.75
CA GLN A 61 -1.95 2.48 -14.90
C GLN A 61 -0.53 2.70 -14.39
N LEU A 62 0.38 1.80 -14.75
CA LEU A 62 1.76 1.81 -14.28
C LEU A 62 2.71 2.18 -15.42
N ASN A 63 3.94 2.52 -15.04
CA ASN A 63 5.04 2.77 -15.95
C ASN A 63 4.77 3.90 -16.94
N ILE A 64 4.13 4.97 -16.47
CA ILE A 64 3.89 6.18 -17.26
C ILE A 64 5.19 6.95 -17.31
N GLN A 65 5.63 7.34 -18.52
CA GLN A 65 6.97 7.89 -18.77
C GLN A 65 6.97 9.37 -19.20
N SER A 66 5.79 9.94 -19.44
CA SER A 66 5.66 11.33 -19.88
C SER A 66 4.31 11.92 -19.50
N ARG A 67 4.22 13.25 -19.63
CA ARG A 67 2.99 14.00 -19.40
C ARG A 67 1.86 13.58 -20.35
N GLU A 68 2.15 13.33 -21.62
CA GLU A 68 1.14 12.79 -22.55
C GLU A 68 0.65 11.41 -22.09
N GLY A 69 1.56 10.59 -21.55
CA GLY A 69 1.22 9.30 -20.96
C GLY A 69 0.29 9.43 -19.76
N VAL A 70 0.42 10.48 -18.95
CA VAL A 70 -0.48 10.74 -17.81
C VAL A 70 -1.91 10.99 -18.29
N GLU A 71 -2.08 11.83 -19.31
CA GLU A 71 -3.41 12.11 -19.89
C GLU A 71 -4.05 10.84 -20.48
N GLN A 72 -3.27 10.04 -21.23
CA GLN A 72 -3.72 8.76 -21.77
C GLN A 72 -4.11 7.77 -20.68
N ALA A 73 -3.33 7.71 -19.60
CA ALA A 73 -3.61 6.85 -18.45
C ALA A 73 -4.93 7.23 -17.76
N ILE A 74 -5.16 8.53 -17.51
CA ILE A 74 -6.41 9.02 -16.92
C ILE A 74 -7.61 8.63 -17.79
N ASN A 75 -7.54 8.85 -19.10
CA ASN A 75 -8.63 8.52 -20.02
C ASN A 75 -8.89 7.00 -20.07
N THR A 76 -7.84 6.19 -20.05
CA THR A 76 -7.93 4.73 -20.01
C THR A 76 -8.61 4.27 -18.72
N ILE A 77 -8.21 4.81 -17.57
CA ILE A 77 -8.81 4.49 -16.27
C ILE A 77 -10.30 4.86 -16.27
N LYS A 78 -10.67 6.06 -16.74
CA LYS A 78 -12.06 6.48 -16.83
C LYS A 78 -12.90 5.52 -17.66
N ALA A 79 -12.39 5.11 -18.83
CA ALA A 79 -13.07 4.17 -19.70
C ALA A 79 -13.25 2.79 -19.04
N ASN A 80 -12.19 2.25 -18.43
CA ASN A 80 -12.22 0.95 -17.75
C ASN A 80 -13.20 0.95 -16.58
N VAL A 81 -13.14 1.98 -15.72
CA VAL A 81 -13.99 2.08 -14.54
C VAL A 81 -15.45 2.28 -14.93
N ASN A 82 -15.73 3.11 -15.94
CA ASN A 82 -17.10 3.28 -16.44
C ASN A 82 -17.68 1.98 -17.05
N ALA A 83 -16.84 1.17 -17.71
CA ALA A 83 -17.24 -0.14 -18.23
C ALA A 83 -17.47 -1.16 -17.11
N TYR A 84 -16.73 -1.05 -16.00
CA TYR A 84 -16.87 -1.89 -14.82
C TYR A 84 -18.12 -1.52 -14.00
N ASP A 85 -18.27 -0.24 -13.67
CA ASP A 85 -19.42 0.33 -12.96
C ASP A 85 -19.53 1.83 -13.24
N ALA A 86 -20.52 2.20 -14.06
CA ALA A 86 -20.78 3.58 -14.46
C ALA A 86 -21.29 4.49 -13.32
N SER A 87 -21.61 3.94 -12.14
CA SER A 87 -22.02 4.73 -10.98
C SER A 87 -20.82 5.27 -10.17
N LEU A 88 -19.61 4.78 -10.44
CA LEU A 88 -18.40 5.21 -9.75
C LEU A 88 -17.90 6.56 -10.29
N ALA A 89 -17.68 7.51 -9.38
CA ALA A 89 -17.00 8.77 -9.68
C ALA A 89 -15.56 8.52 -10.19
N THR A 90 -15.10 9.34 -11.14
CA THR A 90 -13.78 9.23 -11.76
C THR A 90 -13.06 10.59 -11.83
N ASP A 91 -13.21 11.35 -10.75
CA ASP A 91 -12.94 12.79 -10.73
C ASP A 91 -11.57 13.10 -10.09
N SER A 92 -11.09 12.17 -9.24
CA SER A 92 -9.90 12.34 -8.42
C SER A 92 -8.91 11.20 -8.64
N PHE A 93 -7.64 11.55 -8.76
CA PHE A 93 -6.55 10.64 -9.07
C PHE A 93 -5.35 10.87 -8.15
N LEU A 94 -4.47 9.89 -8.11
CA LEU A 94 -3.16 9.94 -7.48
C LEU A 94 -2.11 9.62 -8.55
N ALA A 95 -1.13 10.51 -8.69
CA ALA A 95 0.06 10.30 -9.50
C ALA A 95 1.28 10.23 -8.59
N GLU A 96 2.00 9.12 -8.61
CA GLU A 96 3.13 8.91 -7.72
C GLU A 96 4.31 8.23 -8.42
N CYS A 97 5.52 8.50 -7.94
CA CYS A 97 6.71 7.86 -8.48
C CYS A 97 6.70 6.36 -8.18
N MET A 98 7.09 5.57 -9.17
CA MET A 98 7.26 4.13 -8.98
C MET A 98 8.57 3.85 -8.26
N VAL A 99 8.53 2.85 -7.38
CA VAL A 99 9.74 2.28 -6.78
C VAL A 99 10.62 1.70 -7.88
N ALA A 100 11.85 2.20 -8.01
CA ALA A 100 12.71 1.93 -9.16
C ALA A 100 13.40 0.57 -9.12
N GLN A 101 13.72 0.05 -7.93
CA GLN A 101 14.48 -1.19 -7.75
C GLN A 101 13.86 -2.09 -6.67
N PRO A 102 12.65 -2.65 -6.92
CA PRO A 102 12.02 -3.56 -5.97
C PRO A 102 12.86 -4.84 -5.84
N ARG A 103 13.28 -5.15 -4.61
CA ARG A 103 13.94 -6.43 -4.27
C ARG A 103 12.90 -7.50 -3.90
N ALA A 104 11.86 -7.10 -3.18
CA ALA A 104 10.79 -7.99 -2.72
C ALA A 104 9.53 -7.22 -2.35
N GLU A 105 8.38 -7.86 -2.52
CA GLU A 105 7.09 -7.33 -2.09
C GLU A 105 6.56 -8.13 -0.90
N PHE A 106 5.98 -7.42 0.04
CA PHE A 106 5.32 -7.94 1.23
C PHE A 106 3.90 -7.40 1.32
N ILE A 107 3.05 -8.13 2.03
CA ILE A 107 1.73 -7.68 2.46
C ILE A 107 1.78 -7.56 3.96
N VAL A 108 1.30 -6.43 4.48
CA VAL A 108 1.15 -6.23 5.92
C VAL A 108 -0.25 -5.71 6.19
N GLY A 109 -1.08 -6.59 6.73
CA GLY A 109 -2.48 -6.30 7.02
C GLY A 109 -2.73 -6.25 8.52
N VAL A 110 -3.63 -5.39 8.96
CA VAL A 110 -4.19 -5.40 10.32
C VAL A 110 -5.70 -5.44 10.20
N LYS A 111 -6.33 -6.38 10.90
CA LYS A 111 -7.79 -6.52 10.90
C LYS A 111 -8.31 -6.68 12.32
N GLN A 112 -9.42 -6.01 12.61
CA GLN A 112 -10.14 -6.22 13.85
C GLN A 112 -10.86 -7.57 13.81
N GLU A 113 -10.48 -8.44 14.75
CA GLU A 113 -11.05 -9.75 14.97
C GLU A 113 -11.99 -9.74 16.19
N PRO A 114 -13.27 -10.13 16.03
CA PRO A 114 -14.23 -10.16 17.13
C PRO A 114 -13.73 -10.99 18.31
N GLY A 115 -13.63 -10.35 19.49
CA GLY A 115 -13.18 -10.99 20.73
C GLY A 115 -11.67 -11.17 20.89
N LEU A 116 -10.87 -10.96 19.84
CA LEU A 116 -9.41 -11.14 19.87
C LEU A 116 -8.63 -9.81 19.77
N GLY A 117 -9.28 -8.72 19.38
CA GLY A 117 -8.61 -7.43 19.18
C GLY A 117 -8.15 -7.28 17.73
N HIS A 118 -6.92 -6.83 17.49
CA HIS A 118 -6.38 -6.70 16.14
C HIS A 118 -5.43 -7.84 15.82
N ALA A 119 -5.64 -8.51 14.69
CA ALA A 119 -4.71 -9.46 14.12
C ALA A 119 -3.85 -8.76 13.05
N LEU A 120 -2.53 -8.88 13.19
CA LEU A 120 -1.52 -8.49 12.23
C LEU A 120 -1.13 -9.70 11.36
N ILE A 121 -1.20 -9.51 10.05
CA ILE A 121 -0.76 -10.46 9.03
C ILE A 121 0.48 -9.88 8.37
N ILE A 122 1.53 -10.69 8.23
CA ILE A 122 2.73 -10.33 7.48
C ILE A 122 2.98 -11.46 6.50
N GLY A 123 3.09 -11.18 5.22
CA GLY A 123 3.29 -12.23 4.22
C GLY A 123 4.00 -11.75 2.98
N ARG A 124 4.27 -12.70 2.09
CA ARG A 124 4.78 -12.42 0.75
C ARG A 124 3.72 -11.68 -0.08
N GLY A 125 4.14 -10.61 -0.76
CA GLY A 125 3.35 -9.87 -1.75
C GLY A 125 3.61 -10.31 -3.20
N GLY A 126 2.97 -9.60 -4.13
CA GLY A 126 2.98 -9.88 -5.56
C GLY A 126 1.79 -10.73 -6.03
N THR A 127 1.57 -10.83 -7.34
CA THR A 127 0.38 -11.43 -7.99
C THR A 127 0.09 -12.91 -7.69
N ALA A 128 0.94 -13.59 -6.91
CA ALA A 128 0.74 -14.96 -6.44
C ALA A 128 -0.07 -15.05 -5.12
N VAL A 129 -0.77 -13.98 -4.72
CA VAL A 129 -1.59 -13.92 -3.48
C VAL A 129 -2.66 -15.03 -3.42
N GLU A 130 -3.03 -15.64 -4.55
CA GLU A 130 -4.01 -16.73 -4.60
C GLU A 130 -3.53 -18.01 -3.89
N GLU A 131 -2.25 -18.13 -3.52
CA GLU A 131 -1.74 -19.18 -2.64
C GLU A 131 -0.98 -18.60 -1.44
N LEU A 132 -1.70 -18.10 -0.43
CA LEU A 132 -1.18 -17.70 0.89
C LEU A 132 -0.50 -18.88 1.62
N ARG A 133 0.69 -19.29 1.19
CA ARG A 133 1.51 -20.33 1.83
C ARG A 133 2.68 -19.77 2.64
N ASP A 134 2.95 -18.46 2.52
CA ASP A 134 4.08 -17.79 3.18
C ASP A 134 3.60 -16.53 3.92
N TYR A 135 3.04 -16.74 5.11
CA TYR A 135 2.57 -15.68 5.99
C TYR A 135 2.76 -16.04 7.47
N ALA A 136 2.74 -15.01 8.31
CA ALA A 136 2.72 -15.09 9.75
C ALA A 136 1.54 -14.28 10.31
N LEU A 137 0.98 -14.75 11.42
CA LEU A 137 -0.09 -14.08 12.16
C LEU A 137 0.36 -13.74 13.56
N LEU A 138 0.07 -12.52 14.01
CA LEU A 138 0.31 -12.03 15.36
C LEU A 138 -0.94 -11.32 15.88
N LEU A 139 -1.25 -11.45 17.16
CA LEU A 139 -2.22 -10.56 17.80
C LEU A 139 -1.51 -9.29 18.27
N LEU A 140 -2.18 -8.15 18.16
CA LEU A 140 -1.70 -6.88 18.68
C LEU A 140 -2.25 -6.63 20.10
N PRO A 141 -1.43 -6.07 21.01
CA PRO A 141 -0.06 -5.60 20.79
C PRO A 141 0.96 -6.74 20.66
N ALA A 142 1.90 -6.61 19.73
CA ALA A 142 3.01 -7.54 19.53
C ALA A 142 4.35 -6.85 19.86
N SER A 143 5.23 -7.58 20.55
CA SER A 143 6.60 -7.13 20.82
C SER A 143 7.46 -7.09 19.56
N VAL A 144 8.51 -6.26 19.59
CA VAL A 144 9.52 -6.20 18.54
C VAL A 144 10.10 -7.57 18.22
N GLN A 145 10.33 -8.39 19.25
CA GLN A 145 10.89 -9.73 19.07
C GLN A 145 9.90 -10.67 18.38
N GLN A 146 8.60 -10.58 18.67
CA GLN A 146 7.56 -11.35 17.95
C GLN A 146 7.51 -10.96 16.48
N ILE A 147 7.50 -9.65 16.17
CA ILE A 147 7.51 -9.17 14.78
C ILE A 147 8.79 -9.61 14.06
N LYS A 148 9.95 -9.48 14.70
CA LYS A 148 11.23 -9.94 14.14
C LYS A 148 11.21 -11.43 13.84
N THR A 149 10.74 -12.26 14.78
CA THR A 149 10.62 -13.70 14.57
C THR A 149 9.67 -14.02 13.42
N ALA A 150 8.52 -13.36 13.34
CA ALA A 150 7.56 -13.54 12.25
C ALA A 150 8.16 -13.20 10.89
N VAL A 151 8.77 -12.02 10.75
CA VAL A 151 9.44 -11.58 9.50
C VAL A 151 10.57 -12.53 9.09
N SER A 152 11.40 -12.97 10.05
CA SER A 152 12.50 -13.92 9.80
C SER A 152 12.01 -15.30 9.38
N GLY A 153 10.83 -15.69 9.87
CA GLY A 153 10.22 -16.99 9.64
C GLY A 153 9.64 -17.15 8.24
N LEU A 154 9.37 -16.06 7.53
CA LEU A 154 8.85 -16.11 6.16
C LEU A 154 9.85 -16.75 5.20
N ALA A 155 9.35 -17.62 4.32
CA ALA A 155 10.15 -18.29 3.31
C ALA A 155 10.79 -17.27 2.36
N ILE A 156 10.10 -16.19 1.98
CA ILE A 156 10.65 -15.10 1.17
C ILE A 156 11.89 -14.47 1.83
N THR A 157 11.85 -14.21 3.14
CA THR A 157 12.97 -13.63 3.89
C THR A 157 14.18 -14.58 3.89
N GLN A 158 13.94 -15.88 4.08
CA GLN A 158 14.99 -16.90 4.08
C GLN A 158 15.60 -17.10 2.68
N ASN A 159 14.75 -17.16 1.65
CA ASN A 159 15.16 -17.35 0.26
C ASN A 159 15.99 -16.17 -0.26
N LEU A 160 15.60 -14.95 0.10
CA LEU A 160 16.32 -13.72 -0.28
C LEU A 160 17.60 -13.49 0.51
N ARG A 161 17.83 -14.27 1.58
CA ARG A 161 18.96 -14.15 2.50
C ARG A 161 19.17 -12.69 2.90
N LEU A 162 18.12 -12.06 3.41
CA LEU A 162 18.18 -10.66 3.82
C LEU A 162 19.31 -10.49 4.85
N ASP A 163 20.15 -9.49 4.63
CA ASP A 163 21.15 -9.09 5.61
C ASP A 163 20.48 -8.42 6.82
N GLY A 164 21.27 -8.19 7.87
CA GLY A 164 20.76 -7.61 9.11
C GLY A 164 20.16 -6.22 8.94
N ALA A 165 20.63 -5.42 7.97
CA ALA A 165 20.13 -4.06 7.75
C ALA A 165 18.77 -4.09 7.05
N ALA A 166 18.66 -4.81 5.92
CA ALA A 166 17.41 -4.97 5.17
C ALA A 166 16.31 -5.62 6.04
N GLN A 167 16.69 -6.64 6.82
CA GLN A 167 15.75 -7.27 7.75
C GLN A 167 15.29 -6.31 8.85
N SER A 168 16.18 -5.49 9.39
CA SER A 168 15.82 -4.50 10.42
C SER A 168 14.94 -3.38 9.87
N ALA A 169 15.16 -2.95 8.62
CA ALA A 169 14.30 -1.98 7.95
C ALA A 169 12.89 -2.51 7.74
N LEU A 170 12.75 -3.77 7.28
CA LEU A 170 11.45 -4.42 7.13
C LEU A 170 10.72 -4.59 8.47
N VAL A 171 11.44 -5.02 9.52
CA VAL A 171 10.87 -5.11 10.88
C VAL A 171 10.40 -3.74 11.36
N SER A 172 11.18 -2.67 11.13
CA SER A 172 10.81 -1.30 11.52
C SER A 172 9.55 -0.82 10.82
N ALA A 173 9.40 -1.11 9.51
CA ALA A 173 8.18 -0.79 8.76
C ALA A 173 6.94 -1.53 9.31
N VAL A 174 7.07 -2.83 9.62
CA VAL A 174 5.98 -3.61 10.24
C VAL A 174 5.65 -3.09 11.64
N GLN A 175 6.65 -2.70 12.42
CA GLN A 175 6.44 -2.09 13.73
C GLN A 175 5.68 -0.78 13.64
N ALA A 176 5.98 0.05 12.64
CA ALA A 176 5.29 1.31 12.43
C ALA A 176 3.81 1.10 12.06
N ILE A 177 3.51 0.08 11.24
CA ILE A 177 2.13 -0.37 10.97
C ILE A 177 1.43 -0.84 12.24
N ALA A 178 2.11 -1.68 13.03
CA ALA A 178 1.58 -2.20 14.29
C ALA A 178 1.34 -1.09 15.34
N ALA A 179 2.21 -0.07 15.38
CA ALA A 179 2.08 1.10 16.25
C ALA A 179 0.88 1.96 15.85
N PHE A 180 0.71 2.26 14.55
CA PHE A 180 -0.48 2.95 14.06
C PHE A 180 -1.76 2.21 14.45
N ALA A 181 -1.79 0.88 14.26
CA ALA A 181 -2.94 0.08 14.63
C ALA A 181 -3.26 0.09 16.13
N GLN A 182 -2.22 0.12 16.99
CA GLN A 182 -2.39 0.21 18.43
C GLN A 182 -2.90 1.57 18.87
N ASP A 183 -2.35 2.66 18.33
CA ASP A 183 -2.81 4.02 18.61
C ASP A 183 -4.26 4.23 18.16
N GLN A 184 -4.62 3.63 17.03
CA GLN A 184 -5.96 3.69 16.47
C GLN A 184 -6.86 2.52 16.91
N ARG A 185 -6.52 1.74 17.95
CA ARG A 185 -7.16 0.46 18.26
C ARG A 185 -8.70 0.50 18.41
N GLU A 186 -9.27 1.64 18.78
CA GLU A 186 -10.72 1.77 18.99
C GLU A 186 -11.44 2.05 17.67
N GLN A 187 -10.77 2.77 16.76
CA GLN A 187 -11.30 3.25 15.49
C GLN A 187 -10.89 2.35 14.32
N LEU A 188 -9.69 1.78 14.29
CA LEU A 188 -9.22 0.97 13.19
C LEU A 188 -10.04 -0.31 13.07
N VAL A 189 -10.63 -0.53 11.90
CA VAL A 189 -11.27 -1.80 11.55
C VAL A 189 -10.34 -2.65 10.69
N GLU A 190 -9.66 -2.01 9.74
CA GLU A 190 -8.84 -2.68 8.74
C GLU A 190 -7.77 -1.72 8.21
N LEU A 191 -6.56 -2.23 8.05
CA LEU A 191 -5.45 -1.62 7.34
C LEU A 191 -4.84 -2.70 6.46
N ASP A 192 -4.67 -2.45 5.17
CA ASP A 192 -3.96 -3.34 4.25
C ASP A 192 -2.88 -2.54 3.53
N VAL A 193 -1.61 -2.84 3.82
CA VAL A 193 -0.47 -2.28 3.11
C VAL A 193 0.03 -3.31 2.11
N ASN A 194 -0.35 -3.11 0.85
CA ASN A 194 -0.12 -4.09 -0.22
C ASN A 194 0.06 -3.42 -1.59
N PRO A 195 1.30 -3.27 -2.10
CA PRO A 195 2.52 -3.85 -1.56
C PRO A 195 3.26 -2.93 -0.57
N LEU A 196 3.90 -3.55 0.42
CA LEU A 196 5.06 -3.03 1.13
C LEU A 196 6.33 -3.52 0.42
N ILE A 197 7.07 -2.63 -0.23
CA ILE A 197 8.22 -2.99 -1.06
C ILE A 197 9.51 -2.82 -0.26
N LEU A 198 10.34 -3.87 -0.23
CA LEU A 198 11.75 -3.80 0.13
C LEU A 198 12.56 -3.53 -1.14
N GLU A 199 13.38 -2.48 -1.14
CA GLU A 199 14.21 -2.07 -2.26
C GLU A 199 15.62 -2.70 -2.17
N THR A 200 16.36 -2.68 -3.28
CA THR A 200 17.72 -3.26 -3.32
C THR A 200 18.71 -2.54 -2.42
N ASP A 201 18.48 -1.26 -2.12
CA ASP A 201 19.29 -0.46 -1.20
C ASP A 201 18.96 -0.69 0.29
N GLY A 202 17.94 -1.52 0.57
CA GLY A 202 17.48 -1.84 1.92
C GLY A 202 16.40 -0.92 2.47
N SER A 203 15.98 0.11 1.72
CA SER A 203 14.82 0.93 2.09
C SER A 203 13.52 0.14 1.94
N VAL A 204 12.49 0.54 2.69
CA VAL A 204 11.17 -0.09 2.67
C VAL A 204 10.09 0.97 2.49
N THR A 205 9.22 0.77 1.50
CA THR A 205 8.24 1.75 1.03
C THR A 205 6.84 1.14 0.96
N ALA A 206 5.86 1.76 1.61
CA ALA A 206 4.45 1.40 1.49
C ALA A 206 3.85 2.06 0.24
N VAL A 207 3.71 1.28 -0.83
CA VAL A 207 3.29 1.79 -2.13
C VAL A 207 1.78 1.98 -2.20
N ASP A 208 1.02 1.13 -1.50
CA ASP A 208 -0.43 1.23 -1.38
C ASP A 208 -0.84 1.02 0.08
N ALA A 209 -1.91 1.66 0.50
CA ALA A 209 -2.50 1.52 1.83
C ALA A 209 -4.01 1.72 1.75
N LEU A 210 -4.76 0.67 2.08
CA LEU A 210 -6.20 0.70 2.24
C LEU A 210 -6.54 0.76 3.73
N VAL A 211 -7.30 1.78 4.15
CA VAL A 211 -7.63 1.99 5.58
C VAL A 211 -9.13 2.11 5.77
N ARG A 212 -9.67 1.40 6.76
CA ARG A 212 -11.08 1.49 7.18
C ARG A 212 -11.17 1.78 8.67
N MET A 213 -11.84 2.87 8.99
CA MET A 213 -12.07 3.33 10.37
C MET A 213 -13.55 3.19 10.74
N LYS A 214 -13.83 3.01 12.03
CA LYS A 214 -15.15 3.24 12.63
C LYS A 214 -15.32 4.75 12.71
N VAL A 215 -16.32 5.26 12.01
CA VAL A 215 -16.73 6.67 12.09
C VAL A 215 -17.45 6.90 13.41
#